data_AF-A0A2A2YBM7-F1
#
_entry.id   AF-A0A2A2YBM7-F1
#
_cell.length_a   1.000
_cell.length_b   1.000
_cell.length_c   1.000
_cell.angle_alpha   90.00
_cell.angle_beta   90.00
_cell.angle_gamma   90.00
#
_symmetry.space_group_name_H-M   'P 1'
#
loop_
_entity.id
_entity.type
_entity.pdbx_description
1 polymer ?
#
loop_
_entity_poly.entity_id
_entity_poly.type
_entity_poly.pdbx_seq_one_letter_code
_entity_poly.pdbx_strand_id
1 'polypeptide(L)' 'MDPVRRQRILETLQSLAQPGLAKEGLLECMRVLDAEVAAPESGLPGDLDHYLRRRSYEKALVFLQGGTPGAGTCGRGA' A
#
# COMPACT_ATOMS: atom_id res chain seq x y z
N MET A 1 -6.67 2.78 -13.77
CA MET A 1 -5.47 3.23 -13.01
C MET A 1 -4.30 3.30 -13.97
N ASP A 2 -3.50 4.37 -13.87
CA ASP A 2 -2.28 4.54 -14.66
C ASP A 2 -1.24 3.42 -14.34
N PRO A 3 -0.62 2.78 -15.36
CA PRO A 3 0.30 1.67 -15.14
C PRO A 3 1.61 2.08 -14.45
N VAL A 4 2.09 3.32 -14.65
CA VAL A 4 3.29 3.84 -13.99
C VAL A 4 3.01 4.04 -12.50
N ARG A 5 1.85 4.61 -12.19
CA ARG A 5 1.38 4.78 -10.83
C ARG A 5 1.18 3.44 -10.11
N ARG A 6 0.60 2.46 -10.81
CA ARG A 6 0.49 1.08 -10.30
C ARG A 6 1.85 0.52 -9.90
N GLN A 7 2.82 0.62 -10.81
CA GLN A 7 4.17 0.10 -10.59
C GLN A 7 4.83 0.77 -9.39
N ARG A 8 4.74 2.10 -9.28
CA ARG A 8 5.30 2.86 -8.16
C ARG A 8 4.72 2.42 -6.80
N ILE A 9 3.40 2.27 -6.70
CA ILE A 9 2.76 1.81 -5.46
C ILE A 9 3.23 0.38 -5.13
N LEU A 10 3.30 -0.50 -6.13
CA LEU A 10 3.76 -1.87 -5.96
C LEU A 10 5.20 -1.94 -5.45
N GLU A 11 6.13 -1.20 -6.05
CA GLU A 11 7.54 -1.15 -5.64
C GLU A 11 7.72 -0.58 -4.23
N THR A 12 6.92 0.44 -3.89
CA THR A 12 6.94 1.03 -2.55
C THR A 12 6.46 0.04 -1.50
N LEU A 13 5.37 -0.70 -1.79
CA LEU A 13 4.86 -1.75 -0.91
C LEU A 13 5.84 -2.92 -0.76
N GLN A 14 6.51 -3.33 -1.84
CA GLN A 14 7.54 -4.36 -1.79
C GLN A 14 8.74 -3.93 -0.94
N SER A 15 9.17 -2.67 -1.08
CA SER A 15 10.25 -2.10 -0.27
C SER A 15 9.88 -2.09 1.21
N LEU A 16 8.64 -1.72 1.54
CA LEU A 16 8.14 -1.72 2.92
C LEU A 16 8.07 -3.14 3.51
N ALA A 17 7.86 -4.17 2.68
CA ALA A 17 7.87 -5.57 3.09
C ALA A 17 9.28 -6.18 3.23
N GLN A 18 10.36 -5.46 2.84
CA GLN A 18 11.72 -5.97 2.97
C GLN A 18 12.18 -6.00 4.44
N PRO A 19 12.74 -7.12 4.92
CA PRO A 19 13.37 -7.17 6.23
C PRO A 19 14.63 -6.31 6.25
N GLY A 20 14.83 -5.55 7.33
CA GLY A 20 16.03 -4.71 7.49
C GLY A 20 15.95 -3.33 6.85
N LEU A 21 14.78 -2.89 6.36
CA LEU A 21 14.57 -1.51 5.93
C LEU A 21 14.82 -0.54 7.10
N ALA A 22 15.69 0.44 6.89
CA ALA A 22 15.96 1.47 7.89
C ALA A 22 14.69 2.28 8.20
N LYS A 23 14.58 2.78 9.43
CA LYS A 23 13.43 3.56 9.89
C LYS A 23 13.11 4.76 8.98
N GLU A 24 14.15 5.42 8.45
CA GLU A 24 14.00 6.55 7.53
C GLU A 24 13.37 6.11 6.20
N GLY A 25 13.84 5.00 5.62
CA GLY A 25 13.27 4.43 4.40
C GLY A 25 11.83 3.96 4.59
N LEU A 26 11.49 3.42 5.78
CA LEU A 26 10.11 3.05 6.11
C LEU A 26 9.19 4.28 6.15
N LEU A 27 9.62 5.37 6.81
CA LEU A 27 8.86 6.62 6.85
C LEU A 27 8.70 7.25 5.47
N GLU A 28 9.73 7.17 4.63
CA GLU A 28 9.67 7.64 3.24
C GLU A 28 8.66 6.83 2.42
N CYS A 29 8.69 5.49 2.50
CA CYS A 29 7.71 4.63 1.84
C CYS A 29 6.27 4.96 2.28
N MET A 30 6.04 5.13 3.58
CA MET A 30 4.73 5.52 4.10
C MET A 30 4.28 6.89 3.58
N ARG A 31 5.18 7.88 3.51
CA ARG A 31 4.88 9.21 2.96
C ARG A 31 4.50 9.15 1.49
N VAL A 32 5.20 8.35 0.69
CA VAL A 32 4.87 8.15 -0.72
C VAL A 32 3.47 7.56 -0.85
N LEU A 33 3.16 6.51 -0.09
CA LEU A 33 1.82 5.88 -0.12
C LEU A 33 0.71 6.80 0.37
N ASP A 34 0.95 7.56 1.45
CA ASP A 34 0.00 8.53 1.98
C ASP A 34 -0.29 9.65 0.95
N ALA A 35 0.72 10.07 0.17
CA ALA A 35 0.54 11.05 -0.90
C ALA A 35 -0.34 10.52 -2.05
N GLU A 36 -0.27 9.22 -2.36
CA GLU A 36 -1.09 8.60 -3.40
C GLU A 36 -2.60 8.58 -3.05
N VAL A 37 -2.94 8.54 -1.75
CA VAL A 37 -4.32 8.59 -1.24
C VAL A 37 -4.72 9.93 -0.63
N ALA A 38 -3.83 10.93 -0.65
CA ALA A 38 -4.11 12.24 -0.06
C ALA A 38 -5.25 12.98 -0.79
N ALA A 39 -5.39 12.76 -2.10
CA ALA A 39 -6.49 13.31 -2.87
C ALA A 39 -7.83 12.63 -2.50
N PRO A 40 -8.93 13.40 -2.38
CA PRO A 40 -10.26 12.83 -2.13
C PRO A 40 -10.73 11.96 -3.31
N GLU A 41 -10.40 12.36 -4.53
CA GLU A 41 -10.57 11.58 -5.76
C GLU A 41 -9.22 10.99 -6.16
N SER A 42 -8.70 10.03 -5.39
CA SER A 42 -7.39 9.43 -5.65
C SER A 42 -7.34 8.73 -7.01
N GLY A 43 -8.48 8.36 -7.62
CA GLY A 43 -8.53 7.63 -8.89
C GLY A 43 -7.96 6.21 -8.80
N LEU A 44 -7.69 5.74 -7.58
CA LEU A 44 -7.29 4.37 -7.29
C LEU A 44 -8.54 3.47 -7.24
N PRO A 45 -8.39 2.16 -7.52
CA PRO A 45 -9.45 1.19 -7.26
C PRO A 45 -9.91 1.28 -5.79
N GLY A 46 -11.22 1.22 -5.54
CA GLY A 46 -11.79 1.42 -4.20
C GLY A 46 -11.18 0.52 -3.12
N ASP A 47 -10.90 -0.74 -3.42
CA ASP A 47 -10.23 -1.66 -2.50
C ASP A 47 -8.78 -1.24 -2.19
N LEU A 48 -8.02 -0.84 -3.22
CA LEU A 48 -6.64 -0.39 -3.06
C LEU A 48 -6.56 0.91 -2.25
N ASP A 49 -7.43 1.88 -2.57
CA ASP A 49 -7.54 3.13 -1.81
C ASP A 49 -7.89 2.84 -0.34
N HIS A 50 -8.86 1.94 -0.10
CA HIS A 50 -9.22 1.51 1.25
C HIS A 50 -8.05 0.90 2.01
N TYR A 51 -7.29 -0.01 1.39
CA TYR A 51 -6.15 -0.65 2.05
C TYR A 51 -5.03 0.34 2.37
N LEU A 52 -4.69 1.23 1.43
CA LEU A 52 -3.65 2.23 1.63
C LEU A 52 -4.03 3.25 2.71
N ARG A 53 -5.27 3.78 2.71
CA ARG A 53 -5.75 4.69 3.77
C ARG A 53 -5.75 4.05 5.15
N ARG A 54 -6.02 2.74 5.25
CA ARG A 54 -5.97 2.00 6.52
C ARG A 54 -4.58 1.47 6.85
N ARG A 55 -3.56 1.79 6.04
CA ARG A 55 -2.18 1.29 6.16
C ARG A 55 -2.11 -0.24 6.20
N SER A 56 -3.04 -0.90 5.52
CA SER A 56 -3.07 -2.35 5.34
C SER A 56 -2.20 -2.73 4.13
N TYR A 57 -0.90 -2.46 4.23
CA TYR A 57 0.05 -2.58 3.11
C TYR A 57 0.15 -4.00 2.54
N GLU A 58 0.03 -5.02 3.39
CA GLU A 58 0.00 -6.42 2.95
C GLU A 58 -1.20 -6.72 2.04
N LYS A 59 -2.40 -6.24 2.40
CA LYS A 59 -3.60 -6.39 1.56
C LYS A 59 -3.49 -5.62 0.26
N ALA A 60 -2.94 -4.41 0.31
CA ALA A 60 -2.65 -3.60 -0.88
C ALA A 60 -1.68 -4.33 -1.83
N LEU A 61 -0.64 -4.96 -1.29
CA LEU A 61 0.34 -5.72 -2.06
C LEU A 61 -0.30 -6.94 -2.72
N VAL A 62 -1.07 -7.75 -1.98
CA VAL A 62 -1.80 -8.91 -2.50
C VAL A 62 -2.77 -8.50 -3.61
N PHE A 63 -3.53 -7.42 -3.40
CA PHE A 63 -4.43 -6.87 -4.41
C PHE A 63 -3.70 -6.48 -5.70
N LEU A 64 -2.55 -5.80 -5.60
CA LEU A 64 -1.77 -5.39 -6.77
C LEU A 64 -1.08 -6.56 -7.49
N GLN A 65 -0.82 -7.66 -6.80
CA GLN A 65 -0.31 -8.91 -7.39
C GLN A 65 -1.42 -9.74 -8.07
N GLY A 66 -2.68 -9.29 -8.00
CA GLY A 66 -3.83 -10.00 -8.57
C GLY A 66 -4.35 -11.14 -7.68
N GLY A 67 -3.90 -11.22 -6.43
CA GLY A 67 -4.46 -12.11 -5.43
C GLY A 67 -5.72 -11.52 -4.80
N THR A 68 -6.57 -12.39 -4.26
CA THR A 68 -7.72 -11.96 -3.45
C THR A 68 -7.25 -11.73 -2.01
N PRO A 69 -7.17 -10.48 -1.51
CA PRO A 69 -6.80 -10.23 -0.12
C PRO A 69 -7.80 -10.96 0.80
N GLY A 70 -7.28 -11.82 1.67
CA GLY A 70 -8.12 -12.64 2.54
C GLY A 70 -9.09 -11.80 3.38
N ALA A 71 -10.33 -12.26 3.48
CA ALA A 71 -11.32 -11.74 4.42
C ALA A 71 -10.95 -12.16 5.85
N GLY A 72 -9.91 -11.54 6.39
CA GLY A 72 -9.37 -11.91 7.71
C GLY A 72 -8.13 -11.10 8.02
N THR A 73 -7.91 -10.81 9.29
CA THR A 73 -6.72 -10.16 9.84
C THR A 73 -6.40 -8.78 9.24
N CYS A 74 -7.29 -7.82 9.45
CA CYS A 74 -6.78 -6.52 9.90
C CYS A 74 -5.93 -6.81 11.13
N GLY A 75 -4.61 -6.61 11.05
CA GLY A 75 -3.71 -6.77 12.19
C GLY A 75 -4.31 -6.04 13.38
N ARG A 76 -4.75 -6.78 14.39
CA ARG A 76 -4.99 -6.20 15.70
C ARG A 76 -3.61 -5.71 16.15
N GLY A 77 -3.46 -4.40 16.27
CA GLY A 77 -2.30 -3.82 16.92
C GLY A 77 -2.08 -4.53 18.25
N ALA A 78 -0.89 -5.07 18.42
CA ALA A 78 -0.36 -5.46 19.72
C ALA A 78 0.40 -4.25 20.28
#